data_AF-A0A519H8H6-F1
#
_entry.id   AF-A0A519H8H6-F1
#
_cell.length_a   1.000
_cell.length_b   1.000
_cell.length_c   1.000
_cell.angle_alpha   90.00
_cell.angle_beta   90.00
_cell.angle_gamma   90.00
#
_symmetry.space_group_name_H-M   'P 1'
#
loop_
_entity.id
_entity.type
_entity.pdbx_description
1 polymer ?
#
loop_
_entity_poly.entity_id
_entity_poly.type
_entity_poly.pdbx_seq_one_letter_code
_entity_poly.pdbx_strand_id
1 'polypeptide(L)'
;MPSKSPTPASGSVAPIKGPRIQTRRSGVHGKGVFALTDIAEGETLIEYKGERISWKEALRRHPHDPSQPQHTFYFHIDDGHVIDGRVNGNAAKWINHSCEPNCEADETDGRVFIKSLRTIHAGEELNYDYGLVIDEPYTPQLLAEFPCWCGSENCRGTLLSPKDDQKAEKKARKKLEKKARKAKKAKKAKKKAKAEKKARKAGESGQE
;
A
#
# COMPACT_ATOMS: atom_id res chain seq x y z
N MET A 1 -10.81 -20.13 -41.98
CA MET A 1 -10.14 -20.69 -40.79
C MET A 1 -9.36 -19.56 -40.14
N PRO A 2 -9.53 -19.28 -38.84
CA PRO A 2 -8.92 -18.11 -38.20
C PRO A 2 -7.41 -18.33 -38.03
N SER A 3 -6.62 -17.37 -38.52
CA SER A 3 -5.18 -17.31 -38.33
C SER A 3 -4.89 -17.02 -36.86
N LYS A 4 -4.24 -17.96 -36.18
CA LYS A 4 -3.73 -17.77 -34.82
C LYS A 4 -2.52 -16.84 -34.88
N SER A 5 -2.69 -15.60 -34.48
CA SER A 5 -1.57 -14.71 -34.16
C SER A 5 -0.82 -15.28 -32.94
N PRO A 6 0.53 -15.29 -32.94
CA PRO A 6 1.29 -15.79 -31.80
C PRO A 6 1.21 -14.79 -30.64
N THR A 7 0.87 -15.30 -29.46
CA THR A 7 0.98 -14.58 -28.20
C THR A 7 2.47 -14.32 -27.91
N PRO A 8 2.92 -13.07 -27.67
CA PRO A 8 4.30 -12.86 -27.26
C PRO A 8 4.50 -13.41 -25.86
N ALA A 9 5.51 -14.28 -25.73
CA ALA A 9 5.93 -14.89 -24.49
C ALA A 9 6.46 -13.81 -23.51
N SER A 10 6.18 -14.04 -22.22
CA SER A 10 6.75 -13.32 -21.08
C SER A 10 8.29 -13.36 -21.13
N GLY A 11 8.87 -12.32 -21.73
CA GLY A 11 10.29 -12.05 -21.67
C GLY A 11 10.56 -11.12 -20.49
N SER A 12 11.44 -11.54 -19.57
CA SER A 12 12.01 -10.67 -18.53
C SER A 12 12.67 -9.46 -19.20
N VAL A 13 11.98 -8.33 -19.22
CA VAL A 13 12.48 -7.08 -19.79
C VAL A 13 13.70 -6.64 -18.97
N ALA A 14 14.83 -6.41 -19.65
CA ALA A 14 16.04 -5.89 -19.02
C ALA A 14 15.72 -4.57 -18.28
N PRO A 15 16.30 -4.31 -17.10
CA PRO A 15 15.99 -3.11 -16.33
C PRO A 15 16.34 -1.86 -17.16
N ILE A 16 15.32 -1.05 -17.43
CA ILE A 16 15.45 0.22 -18.17
C ILE A 16 16.36 1.15 -17.37
N LYS A 17 17.48 1.56 -17.96
CA LYS A 17 18.43 2.50 -17.33
C LYS A 17 17.87 3.92 -17.41
N GLY A 18 17.44 4.47 -16.28
CA GLY A 18 16.97 5.86 -16.17
C GLY A 18 15.82 6.01 -15.18
N PRO A 19 15.37 7.26 -14.92
CA PRO A 19 14.17 7.50 -14.13
C PRO A 19 12.96 6.91 -14.85
N ARG A 20 12.20 6.04 -14.16
CA ARG A 20 10.98 5.42 -14.70
C ARG A 20 9.72 6.23 -14.44
N ILE A 21 9.82 7.19 -13.53
CA ILE A 21 8.71 8.04 -13.08
C ILE A 21 9.17 9.49 -12.96
N GLN A 22 8.24 10.43 -13.10
CA GLN A 22 8.53 11.86 -12.98
C GLN A 22 7.37 12.60 -12.30
N THR A 23 7.71 13.55 -11.43
CA THR A 23 6.70 14.48 -10.87
C THR A 23 6.42 15.62 -11.84
N ARG A 24 5.15 15.88 -12.11
CA ARG A 24 4.67 16.98 -12.98
C ARG A 24 3.42 17.62 -12.36
N ARG A 25 2.88 18.68 -12.97
CA ARG A 25 1.57 19.22 -12.59
C ARG A 25 0.49 18.18 -12.94
N SER A 26 -0.44 17.93 -12.03
CA SER A 26 -1.55 16.98 -12.25
C SER A 26 -2.83 17.73 -12.58
N GLY A 27 -3.70 17.09 -13.37
CA GLY A 27 -5.09 17.51 -13.56
C GLY A 27 -6.00 17.17 -12.39
N VAL A 28 -5.60 16.23 -11.52
CA VAL A 28 -6.36 15.80 -10.34
C VAL A 28 -6.17 16.78 -9.20
N HIS A 29 -4.92 16.96 -8.76
CA HIS A 29 -4.59 17.88 -7.66
C HIS A 29 -3.12 18.25 -7.69
N GLY A 30 -2.80 19.56 -7.63
CA GLY A 30 -1.44 20.07 -7.48
C GLY A 30 -0.39 19.41 -8.39
N LYS A 31 0.39 18.48 -7.82
CA LYS A 31 1.38 17.67 -8.52
C LYS A 31 0.93 16.21 -8.59
N GLY A 32 1.38 15.52 -9.63
CA GLY A 32 1.19 14.09 -9.86
C GLY A 32 2.51 13.40 -10.16
N VAL A 33 2.52 12.08 -10.11
CA VAL A 33 3.65 11.26 -10.57
C VAL A 33 3.23 10.50 -11.82
N PHE A 34 4.04 10.57 -12.86
CA PHE A 34 3.72 10.02 -14.18
C PHE A 34 4.75 8.97 -14.57
N ALA A 35 4.30 7.92 -15.25
CA ALA A 35 5.16 6.92 -15.85
C ALA A 35 5.94 7.53 -17.03
N LEU A 36 7.26 7.31 -17.09
CA LEU A 36 8.11 7.70 -18.23
C LEU A 36 8.31 6.57 -19.24
N THR A 37 7.99 5.35 -18.83
CA THR A 37 8.10 4.13 -19.60
C THR A 37 6.94 3.23 -19.22
N ASP A 38 6.67 2.22 -20.04
CA ASP A 38 5.75 1.16 -19.66
C ASP A 38 6.25 0.44 -18.40
N ILE A 39 5.31 0.16 -17.51
CA ILE A 39 5.49 -0.49 -16.21
C ILE A 39 4.59 -1.71 -16.23
N ALA A 40 5.15 -2.90 -16.04
CA ALA A 40 4.37 -4.12 -15.99
C ALA A 40 3.56 -4.21 -14.68
N GLU A 41 2.54 -5.05 -14.68
CA GLU A 41 1.76 -5.39 -13.48
C GLU A 41 2.64 -6.02 -12.38
N GLY A 42 2.36 -5.66 -11.12
CA GLY A 42 3.04 -6.19 -9.94
C GLY A 42 4.43 -5.63 -9.68
N GLU A 43 4.89 -4.65 -10.47
CA GLU A 43 6.19 -4.01 -10.30
C GLU A 43 6.19 -3.02 -9.14
N THR A 44 7.24 -3.07 -8.31
CA THR A 44 7.49 -2.06 -7.28
C THR A 44 8.09 -0.80 -7.89
N LEU A 45 7.42 0.34 -7.71
CA LEU A 45 7.76 1.60 -8.37
C LEU A 45 8.60 2.51 -7.48
N ILE A 46 8.15 2.74 -6.26
CA ILE A 46 8.77 3.67 -5.32
C ILE A 46 8.38 3.33 -3.88
N GLU A 47 9.30 3.51 -2.94
CA GLU A 47 8.99 3.49 -1.51
C GLU A 47 8.38 4.82 -1.08
N TYR A 48 7.34 4.82 -0.27
CA TYR A 48 6.85 6.03 0.38
C TYR A 48 7.78 6.42 1.52
N LYS A 49 8.63 7.44 1.30
CA LYS A 49 9.59 7.92 2.29
C LYS A 49 9.07 9.13 3.06
N GLY A 50 9.52 9.26 4.30
CA GLY A 50 9.24 10.39 5.18
C GLY A 50 9.76 10.10 6.59
N GLU A 51 9.49 11.03 7.51
CA GLU A 51 9.79 10.84 8.93
C GLU A 51 8.74 9.93 9.57
N ARG A 52 9.16 8.92 10.35
CA ARG A 52 8.23 8.08 11.10
C ARG A 52 7.93 8.74 12.45
N ILE A 53 6.67 9.02 12.69
CA ILE A 53 6.20 9.70 13.89
C ILE A 53 5.02 8.94 14.51
N SER A 54 4.77 9.18 15.80
CA SER A 54 3.58 8.65 16.46
C SER A 54 2.32 9.38 15.99
N TRP A 55 1.16 8.74 16.11
CA TRP A 55 -0.14 9.37 15.87
C TRP A 55 -0.35 10.66 16.68
N LYS A 56 0.09 10.70 17.94
CA LYS A 56 0.01 11.90 18.79
C LYS A 56 0.80 13.07 18.21
N GLU A 57 1.97 12.80 17.65
CA GLU A 57 2.80 13.81 17.00
C GLU A 57 2.20 14.28 15.67
N ALA A 58 1.61 13.37 14.90
CA ALA A 58 0.91 13.71 13.67
C ALA A 58 -0.27 14.66 13.93
N LEU A 59 -1.06 14.39 14.97
CA LEU A 59 -2.14 15.27 15.42
C LEU A 59 -1.61 16.65 15.88
N ARG A 60 -0.49 16.68 16.61
CA ARG A 60 0.15 17.94 17.04
C ARG A 60 0.63 18.79 15.86
N ARG A 61 1.10 18.16 14.79
CA ARG A 61 1.58 18.81 13.56
C ARG A 61 0.46 19.16 12.57
N HIS A 62 -0.75 18.65 12.79
CA HIS A 62 -1.90 18.89 11.93
C HIS A 62 -2.65 20.17 12.36
N PRO A 63 -3.07 21.03 11.41
CA PRO A 63 -2.79 20.93 9.97
C PRO A 63 -1.38 21.39 9.61
N HIS A 64 -0.80 20.81 8.55
CA HIS A 64 0.49 21.29 8.02
C HIS A 64 0.39 22.66 7.37
N ASP A 65 -0.77 22.96 6.78
CA ASP A 65 -1.13 24.22 6.16
C ASP A 65 -2.53 24.60 6.65
N PRO A 66 -2.68 25.65 7.48
CA PRO A 66 -3.98 26.09 7.95
C PRO A 66 -4.95 26.48 6.84
N SER A 67 -4.45 26.86 5.66
CA SER A 67 -5.30 27.18 4.49
C SER A 67 -5.83 25.94 3.77
N GLN A 68 -5.19 24.78 3.98
CA GLN A 68 -5.56 23.49 3.40
C GLN A 68 -5.51 22.41 4.48
N PRO A 69 -6.38 22.47 5.49
CA PRO A 69 -6.25 21.63 6.68
C PRO A 69 -6.32 20.14 6.36
N GLN A 70 -7.13 19.75 5.35
CA GLN A 70 -7.29 18.36 4.94
C GLN A 70 -6.17 17.83 4.04
N HIS A 71 -5.26 18.70 3.57
CA HIS A 71 -4.14 18.29 2.73
C HIS A 71 -2.96 17.86 3.60
N THR A 72 -2.78 16.55 3.73
CA THR A 72 -1.68 15.96 4.52
C THR A 72 -0.86 14.99 3.68
N PHE A 73 0.37 14.72 4.13
CA PHE A 73 1.24 13.68 3.56
C PHE A 73 1.45 12.55 4.57
N TYR A 74 0.43 12.28 5.39
CA TYR A 74 0.49 11.20 6.37
C TYR A 74 0.13 9.88 5.70
N PHE A 75 1.01 8.90 5.84
CA PHE A 75 0.77 7.53 5.43
C PHE A 75 0.68 6.63 6.67
N HIS A 76 -0.47 6.01 6.89
CA HIS A 76 -0.66 5.10 8.02
C HIS A 76 0.13 3.80 7.82
N ILE A 77 0.90 3.40 8.82
CA ILE A 77 1.57 2.09 8.85
C ILE A 77 0.79 1.16 9.78
N ASP A 78 0.76 1.50 11.07
CA ASP A 78 0.16 0.67 12.11
C ASP A 78 -0.54 1.51 13.18
N ASP A 79 -1.17 0.82 14.13
CA ASP A 79 -2.00 1.41 15.18
C ASP A 79 -1.25 2.45 16.05
N GLY A 80 0.09 2.57 15.96
CA GLY A 80 0.89 3.57 16.67
C GLY A 80 1.65 4.57 15.79
N HIS A 81 1.91 4.25 14.52
CA HIS A 81 2.87 5.00 13.70
C HIS A 81 2.32 5.42 12.34
N VAL A 82 2.76 6.60 11.92
CA VAL A 82 2.52 7.16 10.59
C VAL A 82 3.83 7.66 9.99
N ILE A 83 3.89 7.71 8.65
CA ILE A 83 4.96 8.38 7.91
C ILE A 83 4.50 9.79 7.59
N ASP A 84 5.25 10.80 8.00
CA ASP A 84 5.11 12.18 7.56
C ASP A 84 5.97 12.41 6.32
N GLY A 85 5.34 12.35 5.14
CA GLY A 85 6.00 12.60 3.85
C GLY A 85 6.43 14.06 3.63
N ARG A 86 5.99 15.00 4.48
CA ARG A 86 6.42 16.40 4.41
C ARG A 86 7.88 16.54 4.83
N VAL A 87 8.33 15.75 5.80
CA VAL A 87 9.69 15.77 6.34
C VAL A 87 10.49 14.63 5.73
N ASN A 88 11.59 14.95 5.03
CA ASN A 88 12.48 13.97 4.39
C ASN A 88 11.77 12.99 3.41
N GLY A 89 10.63 13.38 2.85
CA GLY A 89 9.92 12.56 1.87
C GLY A 89 10.45 12.67 0.44
N ASN A 90 9.99 11.77 -0.42
CA ASN A 90 10.40 11.70 -1.83
C ASN A 90 9.23 12.05 -2.78
N ALA A 91 9.28 11.58 -4.03
CA ALA A 91 8.26 11.84 -5.04
C ALA A 91 6.92 11.13 -4.74
N ALA A 92 6.91 10.06 -3.93
CA ALA A 92 5.72 9.26 -3.66
C ALA A 92 4.59 10.07 -3.00
N LYS A 93 4.91 11.13 -2.25
CA LYS A 93 3.92 12.02 -1.64
C LYS A 93 3.03 12.77 -2.64
N TRP A 94 3.44 12.82 -3.90
CA TRP A 94 2.70 13.48 -4.99
C TRP A 94 1.87 12.49 -5.82
N ILE A 95 1.80 11.21 -5.44
CA ILE A 95 0.93 10.25 -6.11
C ILE A 95 -0.50 10.53 -5.64
N ASN A 96 -1.40 10.76 -6.59
CA ASN A 96 -2.76 11.19 -6.30
C ASN A 96 -3.71 10.03 -6.01
N HIS A 97 -4.88 10.37 -5.46
CA HIS A 97 -5.96 9.42 -5.26
C HIS A 97 -6.68 9.09 -6.58
N SER A 98 -7.08 7.83 -6.75
CA SER A 98 -8.12 7.42 -7.69
C SER A 98 -9.06 6.40 -7.07
N CYS A 99 -10.36 6.49 -7.38
CA CYS A 99 -11.35 5.46 -7.04
C CYS A 99 -11.22 4.22 -7.94
N GLU A 100 -10.59 4.36 -9.12
CA GLU A 100 -10.21 3.26 -10.02
C GLU A 100 -8.68 3.29 -10.18
N PRO A 101 -7.93 2.78 -9.19
CA PRO A 101 -6.50 2.99 -9.13
C PRO A 101 -5.71 2.08 -10.08
N ASN A 102 -4.52 2.54 -10.49
CA ASN A 102 -3.54 1.71 -11.20
C ASN A 102 -2.38 1.23 -10.32
N CYS A 103 -2.28 1.70 -9.08
CA CYS A 103 -1.31 1.28 -8.09
C CYS A 103 -1.97 0.91 -6.75
N GLU A 104 -1.25 0.13 -5.94
CA GLU A 104 -1.57 -0.16 -4.55
C GLU A 104 -0.38 0.12 -3.64
N ALA A 105 -0.65 0.28 -2.34
CA ALA A 105 0.37 0.36 -1.32
C ALA A 105 0.57 -1.02 -0.66
N ASP A 106 1.79 -1.50 -0.69
CA ASP A 106 2.22 -2.74 -0.07
C ASP A 106 3.14 -2.46 1.12
N GLU A 107 2.67 -2.82 2.31
CA GLU A 107 3.45 -2.71 3.54
C GLU A 107 4.28 -3.98 3.77
N THR A 108 5.60 -3.84 3.71
CA THR A 108 6.56 -4.92 3.99
C THR A 108 7.57 -4.45 5.03
N ASP A 109 7.66 -5.17 6.16
CA ASP A 109 8.57 -4.88 7.27
C ASP A 109 8.47 -3.43 7.78
N GLY A 110 7.23 -2.91 7.86
CA GLY A 110 6.91 -1.56 8.29
C GLY A 110 7.34 -0.47 7.30
N ARG A 111 7.74 -0.82 6.06
CA ARG A 111 8.00 0.12 4.96
C ARG A 111 6.86 0.01 3.96
N VAL A 112 6.54 1.12 3.32
CA VAL A 112 5.43 1.20 2.36
C VAL A 112 6.01 1.32 0.96
N PHE A 113 5.63 0.41 0.08
CA PHE A 113 6.03 0.41 -1.32
C PHE A 113 4.82 0.56 -2.22
N ILE A 114 4.92 1.41 -3.23
CA ILE A 114 3.88 1.55 -4.24
C ILE A 114 4.15 0.54 -5.35
N LYS A 115 3.16 -0.29 -5.66
CA LYS A 115 3.21 -1.34 -6.68
C LYS A 115 2.13 -1.13 -7.73
N SER A 116 2.39 -1.51 -8.97
CA SER A 116 1.38 -1.47 -10.04
C SER A 116 0.37 -2.61 -9.92
N LEU A 117 -0.91 -2.29 -10.07
CA LEU A 117 -2.03 -3.25 -10.08
C LEU A 117 -2.32 -3.82 -11.47
N ARG A 118 -1.86 -3.12 -12.51
CA ARG A 118 -1.97 -3.49 -13.92
C ARG A 118 -0.76 -2.98 -14.67
N THR A 119 -0.67 -3.31 -15.95
CA THR A 119 0.27 -2.60 -16.83
C THR A 119 -0.09 -1.11 -16.91
N ILE A 120 0.90 -0.25 -16.74
CA ILE A 120 0.79 1.21 -16.80
C ILE A 120 1.66 1.69 -17.97
N HIS A 121 1.05 2.36 -18.93
CA HIS A 121 1.72 2.87 -20.11
C HIS A 121 2.46 4.17 -19.82
N ALA A 122 3.52 4.43 -20.60
CA ALA A 122 4.23 5.69 -20.55
C ALA A 122 3.27 6.88 -20.72
N GLY A 123 3.39 7.88 -19.86
CA GLY A 123 2.55 9.07 -19.83
C GLY A 123 1.33 8.98 -18.90
N GLU A 124 0.94 7.79 -18.44
CA GLU A 124 -0.13 7.66 -17.45
C GLU A 124 0.28 8.22 -16.08
N GLU A 125 -0.67 8.83 -15.38
CA GLU A 125 -0.50 9.26 -13.98
C GLU A 125 -0.65 8.05 -13.05
N LEU A 126 0.30 7.88 -12.13
CA LEU A 126 0.22 6.91 -11.06
C LEU A 126 -0.78 7.39 -10.01
N ASN A 127 -1.62 6.48 -9.52
CA ASN A 127 -2.62 6.75 -8.51
C ASN A 127 -2.96 5.50 -7.70
N TYR A 128 -3.38 5.68 -6.44
CA TYR A 128 -3.86 4.60 -5.58
C TYR A 128 -5.08 5.04 -4.75
N ASP A 129 -5.84 4.08 -4.21
CA ASP A 129 -6.89 4.41 -3.26
C ASP A 129 -6.25 4.78 -1.91
N TYR A 130 -6.51 5.98 -1.41
CA TYR A 130 -5.88 6.48 -0.18
C TYR A 130 -6.33 5.72 1.07
N GLY A 131 -7.47 5.04 1.04
CA GLY A 131 -7.93 4.31 2.22
C GLY A 131 -8.31 5.24 3.37
N LEU A 132 -8.74 6.49 3.12
CA LEU A 132 -9.00 7.45 4.20
C LEU A 132 -10.21 7.02 5.02
N VAL A 133 -9.96 6.63 6.26
CA VAL A 133 -10.98 6.24 7.23
C VAL A 133 -11.11 7.29 8.31
N ILE A 134 -12.36 7.61 8.64
CA ILE A 134 -12.75 8.58 9.64
C ILE A 134 -13.83 7.91 10.51
N ASP A 135 -13.73 8.03 11.83
CA ASP A 135 -14.59 7.33 12.80
C ASP A 135 -15.96 8.00 12.99
N GLU A 136 -16.17 9.16 12.40
CA GLU A 136 -17.42 9.91 12.40
C GLU A 136 -18.51 9.30 11.49
N PRO A 137 -19.80 9.60 11.77
CA PRO A 137 -20.89 9.34 10.84
C PRO A 137 -20.65 10.10 9.52
N TYR A 138 -20.83 9.41 8.38
CA TYR A 138 -20.67 10.03 7.07
C TYR A 138 -21.92 10.86 6.78
N THR A 139 -21.82 12.16 7.06
CA THR A 139 -22.83 13.16 6.69
C THR A 139 -22.48 13.76 5.34
N PRO A 140 -23.46 14.28 4.57
CA PRO A 140 -23.16 14.98 3.31
C PRO A 140 -22.14 16.12 3.47
N GLN A 141 -22.17 16.81 4.62
CA GLN A 141 -21.22 17.85 4.96
C GLN A 141 -19.80 17.30 5.10
N LEU A 142 -19.62 16.21 5.86
CA LEU A 142 -18.32 15.56 6.02
C LEU A 142 -17.77 15.06 4.67
N LEU A 143 -18.61 14.43 3.85
CA LEU A 143 -18.18 13.96 2.53
C LEU A 143 -17.71 15.12 1.63
N ALA A 144 -18.37 16.28 1.73
CA ALA A 144 -18.02 17.48 0.98
C ALA A 144 -16.73 18.17 1.46
N GLU A 145 -16.28 17.93 2.70
CA GLU A 145 -14.98 18.38 3.20
C GLU A 145 -13.80 17.60 2.61
N PHE A 146 -14.05 16.38 2.12
CA PHE A 146 -13.06 15.50 1.50
C PHE A 146 -13.46 15.18 0.05
N PRO A 147 -13.59 16.18 -0.84
CA PRO A 147 -14.04 15.95 -2.21
C PRO A 147 -13.01 15.17 -3.01
N CYS A 148 -13.47 14.25 -3.86
CA CYS A 148 -12.61 13.53 -4.80
C CYS A 148 -12.71 14.12 -6.21
N TRP A 149 -11.56 14.39 -6.82
CA TRP A 149 -11.44 14.92 -8.18
C TRP A 149 -10.69 13.98 -9.14
N CYS A 150 -10.67 12.67 -8.85
CA CYS A 150 -9.85 11.73 -9.62
C CYS A 150 -10.30 11.54 -11.09
N GLY A 151 -11.53 11.93 -11.43
CA GLY A 151 -12.06 11.86 -12.80
C GLY A 151 -12.43 10.45 -13.28
N SER A 152 -12.36 9.43 -12.43
CA SER A 152 -12.84 8.07 -12.76
C SER A 152 -14.34 8.04 -13.03
N GLU A 153 -14.79 7.13 -13.90
CA GLU A 153 -16.22 6.97 -14.22
C GLU A 153 -17.02 6.53 -12.99
N ASN A 154 -16.40 5.68 -12.16
CA ASN A 154 -16.97 5.18 -10.91
C ASN A 154 -16.49 5.99 -9.68
N CYS A 155 -16.23 7.29 -9.85
CA CYS A 155 -15.78 8.15 -8.76
C CYS A 155 -16.79 8.18 -7.61
N ARG A 156 -16.32 7.92 -6.38
CA ARG A 156 -17.15 7.95 -5.16
C ARG A 156 -17.58 9.36 -4.74
N GLY A 157 -17.01 10.40 -5.35
CA GLY A 157 -17.23 11.81 -5.01
C GLY A 157 -16.49 12.30 -3.75
N THR A 158 -15.89 11.40 -2.98
CA THR A 158 -15.13 11.71 -1.76
C THR A 158 -13.84 10.89 -1.67
N LEU A 159 -12.83 11.43 -0.98
CA LEU A 159 -11.59 10.72 -0.66
C LEU A 159 -11.79 9.68 0.47
N LEU A 160 -12.91 9.75 1.19
CA LEU A 160 -13.21 8.83 2.28
C LEU A 160 -13.60 7.44 1.75
N SER A 161 -13.01 6.41 2.34
CA SER A 161 -13.26 5.02 1.96
C SER A 161 -14.65 4.55 2.41
N PRO A 162 -15.39 3.81 1.56
CA PRO A 162 -16.67 3.23 1.92
C PRO A 162 -16.61 2.40 3.21
N LYS A 163 -17.61 2.56 4.09
CA LYS A 163 -17.64 1.84 5.38
C LYS A 163 -17.69 0.31 5.24
N ASP A 164 -18.15 -0.20 4.10
CA ASP A 164 -18.18 -1.64 3.84
C ASP A 164 -16.81 -2.21 3.47
N ASP A 165 -15.98 -1.43 2.77
CA ASP A 165 -14.58 -1.76 2.50
C ASP A 165 -13.79 -1.84 3.81
N GLN A 166 -14.00 -0.89 4.72
CA GLN A 166 -13.41 -0.90 6.06
C GLN A 166 -13.76 -2.19 6.84
N LYS A 167 -15.01 -2.65 6.75
CA LYS A 167 -15.44 -3.90 7.39
C LYS A 167 -14.78 -5.12 6.73
N ALA A 168 -14.65 -5.10 5.40
CA ALA A 168 -14.03 -6.19 4.64
C ALA A 168 -12.52 -6.30 4.96
N GLU A 169 -11.79 -5.19 4.95
CA GLU A 169 -10.37 -5.12 5.31
C GLU A 169 -10.12 -5.57 6.75
N LYS A 170 -10.92 -5.07 7.70
CA LYS A 170 -10.84 -5.49 9.12
C LYS A 170 -11.07 -7.00 9.28
N LYS A 171 -11.99 -7.58 8.50
CA LYS A 171 -12.20 -9.04 8.46
C LYS A 171 -11.01 -9.78 7.84
N ALA A 172 -10.43 -9.26 6.76
CA ALA A 172 -9.28 -9.82 6.08
C ALA A 172 -8.03 -9.82 6.99
N ARG A 173 -7.71 -8.69 7.63
CA ARG A 173 -6.60 -8.54 8.61
C ARG A 173 -6.74 -9.56 9.75
N LYS A 174 -7.92 -9.63 10.39
CA LYS A 174 -8.21 -10.62 11.46
C LYS A 174 -8.02 -12.07 10.99
N LYS A 175 -8.40 -12.39 9.75
CA LYS A 175 -8.23 -13.73 9.16
C LYS A 175 -6.74 -14.05 8.94
N LEU A 176 -5.95 -13.11 8.43
CA LEU A 176 -4.50 -13.25 8.23
C LEU A 176 -3.77 -13.43 9.57
N GLU A 177 -4.07 -12.61 10.58
CA GLU A 177 -3.49 -12.74 11.93
C GLU A 177 -3.79 -14.10 12.56
N LYS A 178 -5.04 -14.59 12.43
CA LYS A 178 -5.44 -15.91 12.93
C LYS A 178 -4.68 -17.02 12.22
N LYS A 179 -4.47 -16.92 10.89
CA LYS A 179 -3.65 -17.86 10.11
C LYS A 179 -2.18 -17.83 10.56
N ALA A 180 -1.59 -16.65 10.72
CA ALA A 180 -0.21 -16.49 11.18
C ALA A 180 0.00 -17.07 12.59
N ARG A 181 -0.92 -16.81 13.54
CA ARG A 181 -0.90 -17.39 14.89
C ARG A 181 -0.98 -18.92 14.86
N LYS A 182 -1.85 -19.50 14.02
CA LYS A 182 -1.95 -20.96 13.85
C LYS A 182 -0.66 -21.56 13.27
N ALA A 183 -0.09 -20.94 12.24
CA ALA A 183 1.17 -21.38 11.63
C ALA A 183 2.34 -21.36 12.64
N LYS A 184 2.45 -20.29 13.45
CA LYS A 184 3.44 -20.19 14.53
C LYS A 184 3.27 -21.31 15.58
N LYS A 185 2.03 -21.59 16.02
CA LYS A 185 1.74 -22.70 16.96
C LYS A 185 2.13 -24.07 16.38
N ALA A 186 1.79 -24.34 15.11
CA ALA A 186 2.14 -25.59 14.45
C ALA A 186 3.67 -25.77 14.32
N LYS A 187 4.40 -24.70 13.95
CA LYS A 187 5.88 -24.72 13.91
C LYS A 187 6.49 -25.00 15.29
N LYS A 188 5.95 -24.39 16.36
CA LYS A 188 6.41 -24.63 17.74
C LYS A 188 6.16 -26.08 18.20
N ALA A 189 4.99 -26.64 17.90
CA ALA A 189 4.66 -28.04 18.20
C ALA A 189 5.60 -29.02 17.47
N LYS A 190 5.85 -28.81 16.17
CA LYS A 190 6.81 -29.61 15.39
C LYS A 190 8.23 -29.53 15.95
N LYS A 191 8.68 -28.33 16.36
CA LYS A 191 10.01 -28.15 16.97
C LYS A 191 10.12 -28.88 18.32
N LYS A 192 9.09 -28.82 19.16
CA LYS A 192 9.03 -29.54 20.44
C LYS A 192 9.09 -31.06 20.25
N ALA A 193 8.25 -31.60 19.36
CA ALA A 193 8.24 -33.04 19.06
C ALA A 193 9.57 -33.53 18.49
N LYS A 194 10.24 -32.74 17.64
CA LYS A 194 11.57 -33.07 17.11
C LYS A 194 12.65 -33.07 18.20
N ALA A 195 12.59 -32.14 19.15
CA ALA A 195 13.50 -32.08 20.29
C ALA A 195 13.30 -33.27 21.24
N GLU A 196 12.05 -33.60 21.58
CA GLU A 196 11.71 -34.77 22.42
C GLU A 196 12.16 -36.09 21.77
N LYS A 197 11.99 -36.23 20.45
CA LYS A 197 12.45 -37.42 19.71
C LYS A 197 13.97 -37.53 19.65
N LYS A 198 14.69 -36.40 19.57
CA LYS A 198 16.16 -36.36 19.61
C LYS A 198 16.70 -36.70 21.00
N ALA A 199 16.04 -36.23 22.07
CA ALA A 199 16.42 -36.53 23.45
C ALA A 199 16.25 -38.02 23.79
N ARG A 200 15.13 -38.64 23.35
CA ARG A 200 14.90 -40.08 23.53
C ARG A 200 15.98 -40.93 22.84
N LYS A 201 16.34 -40.58 21.60
CA LYS A 201 17.34 -41.31 20.82
C LYS A 201 18.78 -41.21 21.36
N ALA A 202 19.07 -40.20 22.19
CA ALA A 202 20.38 -40.03 22.84
C ALA A 202 20.48 -40.76 24.20
N GLY A 203 19.34 -41.13 24.79
CA GLY A 203 19.30 -41.90 26.04
C GLY A 203 19.47 -43.41 25.86
N GLU A 204 19.18 -43.95 24.66
CA GLU A 204 19.33 -45.38 24.33
C GLU A 204 20.75 -45.78 23.90
N SER A 205 21.68 -44.85 23.70
CA SER A 205 23.05 -45.12 23.21
C SER A 205 24.13 -45.06 24.30
N GLY A 206 23.76 -45.22 25.58
CA GLY A 206 24.66 -45.05 26.74
C GLY A 206 24.72 -46.25 27.70
N GLN A 207 24.32 -47.43 27.25
CA GLN A 207 24.50 -48.69 27.98
C GLN A 207 25.40 -49.62 27.16
N GLU A 208 26.71 -49.44 27.29
CA GLU A 208 27.74 -50.45 26.99
C GLU A 208 28.89 -50.26 27.99
#